data_AF-A0A2E8R7N5-F1
#
_entry.id   AF-A0A2E8R7N5-F1
#
_cell.length_a   1.000
_cell.length_b   1.000
_cell.length_c   1.000
_cell.angle_alpha   90.00
_cell.angle_beta   90.00
_cell.angle_gamma   90.00
#
_symmetry.space_group_name_H-M   'P 1'
#
loop_
_entity.id
_entity.type
_entity.pdbx_description
1 polymer ?
#
loop_
_entity_poly.entity_id
_entity_poly.type
_entity_poly.pdbx_seq_one_letter_code
_entity_poly.pdbx_strand_id
1 'polypeptide(L)'
;MILNKIIWEPSSTIFSIGNFGIHYYSLMFIIAFLFGFNIMKRMYVKENIPTERLETMLFYIVLSTLIGARLGHVIFYDWAYYQNHLLEIFLPIEKSTNGYSFTGFRGLASHGAAIGILTGIIVYQNIYKEKTLLWILDRLIIPTTLGAGFVRIGNFFNSEIVGKYTGNNFGVIFVNRGETMPRHPAQLYEAICYFILFFILTQIYRSEFKNKSGFLLGFFMLTLFSIRFLIEFI
;
A
#
# COMPACT_ATOMS: atom_id res chain seq x y z
N MET A 1 -37.94 -8.67 4.89
CA MET A 1 -37.03 -7.59 5.30
C MET A 1 -35.75 -7.74 4.50
N ILE A 2 -35.47 -6.83 3.56
CA ILE A 2 -34.36 -6.95 2.60
C ILE A 2 -33.06 -6.64 3.33
N LEU A 3 -32.50 -7.62 4.04
CA LEU A 3 -31.15 -7.58 4.58
C LEU A 3 -30.23 -8.14 3.49
N ASN A 4 -29.65 -7.22 2.73
CA ASN A 4 -28.77 -7.53 1.60
C ASN A 4 -27.43 -8.08 2.10
N LYS A 5 -27.23 -9.38 1.91
CA LYS A 5 -25.92 -10.02 1.93
C LYS A 5 -25.33 -9.99 0.52
N ILE A 6 -24.07 -9.59 0.40
CA ILE A 6 -23.33 -9.64 -0.86
C ILE A 6 -22.47 -10.90 -0.84
N ILE A 7 -22.66 -11.78 -1.82
CA ILE A 7 -21.78 -12.92 -2.04
C ILE A 7 -20.57 -12.40 -2.82
N TRP A 8 -19.37 -12.54 -2.26
CA TRP A 8 -18.14 -12.01 -2.83
C TRP A 8 -17.17 -13.14 -3.18
N GLU A 9 -17.15 -13.45 -4.46
CA GLU A 9 -16.30 -14.48 -5.08
C GLU A 9 -15.68 -13.96 -6.40
N PRO A 10 -15.00 -12.80 -6.39
CA PRO A 10 -14.44 -12.26 -7.62
C PRO A 10 -13.25 -13.11 -8.10
N SER A 11 -12.99 -13.08 -9.41
CA SER A 11 -11.68 -13.45 -9.94
C SER A 11 -10.61 -12.55 -9.34
N SER A 12 -9.48 -13.12 -8.90
CA SER A 12 -8.34 -12.35 -8.41
C SER A 12 -7.59 -11.60 -9.53
N THR A 13 -7.79 -12.03 -10.78
CA THR A 13 -7.20 -11.44 -11.98
C THR A 13 -8.25 -10.76 -12.85
N ILE A 14 -7.90 -9.60 -13.39
CA ILE A 14 -8.72 -8.82 -14.33
C ILE A 14 -8.83 -9.55 -15.66
N PHE A 15 -7.69 -10.01 -16.17
CA PHE A 15 -7.58 -10.91 -17.32
C PHE A 15 -6.27 -11.70 -17.21
N SER A 16 -6.21 -12.83 -17.92
CA SER A 16 -5.03 -13.68 -18.01
C SER A 16 -4.65 -13.93 -19.47
N ILE A 17 -3.35 -13.96 -19.74
CA ILE A 17 -2.75 -14.36 -21.01
C ILE A 17 -1.85 -15.55 -20.70
N GLY A 18 -2.30 -16.77 -21.01
CA GLY A 18 -1.62 -18.00 -20.61
C GLY A 18 -1.48 -18.09 -19.08
N ASN A 19 -0.26 -18.27 -18.60
CA ASN A 19 0.04 -18.37 -17.16
C ASN A 19 0.25 -17.02 -16.47
N PHE A 20 0.07 -15.90 -17.18
CA PHE A 20 0.25 -14.56 -16.64
C PHE A 20 -1.10 -13.87 -16.43
N GLY A 21 -1.42 -13.55 -15.18
CA GLY A 21 -2.64 -12.81 -14.81
C GLY A 21 -2.33 -11.45 -14.22
N ILE A 22 -3.07 -10.41 -14.66
CA ILE A 22 -2.99 -9.09 -14.01
C ILE A 22 -3.96 -9.06 -12.83
N HIS A 23 -3.44 -8.97 -11.62
CA HIS A 23 -4.25 -8.93 -10.41
C HIS A 23 -4.85 -7.55 -10.15
N TYR A 24 -6.09 -7.52 -9.63
CA TYR A 24 -6.73 -6.27 -9.17
C TYR A 24 -5.85 -5.55 -8.14
N TYR A 25 -5.23 -6.32 -7.25
CA TYR A 25 -4.29 -5.81 -6.25
C TYR A 25 -3.13 -5.05 -6.88
N SER A 26 -2.45 -5.65 -7.87
CA SER A 26 -1.36 -5.00 -8.60
C SER A 26 -1.81 -3.74 -9.34
N LEU A 27 -3.01 -3.75 -9.92
CA LEU A 27 -3.58 -2.56 -10.55
C LEU A 27 -3.79 -1.42 -9.54
N MET A 28 -4.29 -1.72 -8.34
CA MET A 28 -4.45 -0.71 -7.29
C MET A 28 -3.13 -0.05 -6.89
N PHE A 29 -2.03 -0.80 -6.87
CA PHE A 29 -0.68 -0.23 -6.67
C PHE A 29 -0.26 0.68 -7.81
N ILE A 30 -0.47 0.26 -9.06
CA ILE A 30 -0.14 1.09 -10.24
C ILE A 30 -0.92 2.41 -10.19
N ILE A 31 -2.23 2.34 -9.89
CA ILE A 31 -3.09 3.51 -9.72
C ILE A 31 -2.57 4.40 -8.59
N ALA A 32 -2.21 3.82 -7.44
CA ALA A 32 -1.66 4.57 -6.31
C ALA A 32 -0.37 5.31 -6.66
N PHE A 33 0.58 4.66 -7.35
CA PHE A 33 1.82 5.30 -7.79
C PHE A 33 1.58 6.37 -8.86
N LEU A 34 0.70 6.11 -9.83
CA LEU A 34 0.39 7.06 -10.90
C LEU A 34 -0.25 8.33 -10.34
N PHE A 35 -1.31 8.20 -9.54
CA PHE A 35 -1.93 9.37 -8.91
C PHE A 35 -0.98 10.03 -7.91
N GLY A 36 -0.21 9.24 -7.16
CA GLY A 36 0.74 9.74 -6.19
C GLY A 36 1.82 10.62 -6.83
N PHE A 37 2.43 10.15 -7.92
CA PHE A 37 3.40 10.92 -8.70
C PHE A 37 2.78 12.21 -9.23
N ASN A 38 1.59 12.15 -9.82
CA ASN A 38 0.92 13.34 -10.36
C ASN A 38 0.58 14.38 -9.29
N ILE A 39 0.14 13.93 -8.11
CA ILE A 39 -0.14 14.81 -6.96
C ILE A 39 1.15 15.46 -6.47
N MET A 40 2.22 14.67 -6.28
CA MET A 40 3.53 15.19 -5.85
C MET A 40 4.12 16.16 -6.87
N LYS A 41 3.98 15.87 -8.18
CA LYS A 41 4.47 16.74 -9.25
C LYS A 41 3.84 18.12 -9.16
N ARG A 42 2.52 18.18 -8.91
CA ARG A 42 1.80 19.44 -8.69
C ARG A 42 2.32 20.19 -7.45
N MET A 43 2.64 19.49 -6.37
CA MET A 43 3.22 20.10 -5.16
C MET A 43 4.63 20.65 -5.42
N TYR A 44 5.46 19.88 -6.14
CA TYR A 44 6.83 20.29 -6.50
C TYR A 44 6.82 21.55 -7.37
N VAL A 45 5.99 21.58 -8.42
CA VAL A 45 5.82 22.77 -9.27
C VAL A 45 5.34 23.97 -8.44
N LYS A 46 4.34 23.77 -7.57
CA LYS A 46 3.79 24.85 -6.72
C LYS A 46 4.81 25.39 -5.71
N GLU A 47 5.73 24.56 -5.25
CA GLU A 47 6.77 24.92 -4.27
C GLU A 47 8.12 25.25 -4.93
N ASN A 48 8.14 25.44 -6.26
CA ASN A 48 9.33 25.78 -7.06
C ASN A 48 10.49 24.78 -6.89
N ILE A 49 10.16 23.48 -6.84
CA ILE A 49 11.13 22.38 -6.77
C ILE A 49 11.26 21.73 -8.14
N PRO A 50 12.48 21.48 -8.65
CA PRO A 50 12.69 20.79 -9.93
C PRO A 50 12.00 19.43 -9.97
N THR A 51 11.27 19.13 -11.04
CA THR A 51 10.49 17.89 -11.14
C THR A 51 11.34 16.64 -11.38
N GLU A 52 12.55 16.80 -11.90
CA GLU A 52 13.54 15.74 -12.08
C GLU A 52 13.90 15.07 -10.74
N ARG A 53 13.82 15.83 -9.66
CA ARG A 53 14.04 15.36 -8.28
C ARG A 53 12.94 14.45 -7.80
N LEU A 54 11.70 14.70 -8.22
CA LEU A 54 10.58 13.82 -7.93
C LEU A 54 10.72 12.48 -8.65
N GLU A 55 11.13 12.48 -9.92
CA GLU A 55 11.36 11.25 -10.69
C GLU A 55 12.47 10.41 -10.05
N THR A 56 13.55 11.08 -9.64
CA THR A 56 14.63 10.45 -8.88
C THR A 56 14.10 9.87 -7.56
N MET A 57 13.35 10.64 -6.77
CA MET A 57 12.78 10.17 -5.50
C MET A 57 11.84 8.97 -5.71
N LEU A 58 11.03 8.97 -6.76
CA LEU A 58 10.16 7.85 -7.10
C LEU A 58 10.96 6.57 -7.34
N PHE A 59 12.09 6.65 -8.05
CA PHE A 59 12.98 5.51 -8.24
C PHE A 59 13.48 4.94 -6.90
N TYR A 60 13.97 5.80 -5.99
CA TYR A 60 14.40 5.38 -4.65
C TYR A 60 13.25 4.72 -3.87
N ILE A 61 12.06 5.31 -3.88
CA ILE A 61 10.89 4.77 -3.18
C ILE A 61 10.50 3.40 -3.75
N VAL A 62 10.35 3.25 -5.06
CA VAL A 62 9.94 1.98 -5.69
C VAL A 62 10.98 0.89 -5.42
N LEU A 63 12.26 1.17 -5.67
CA LEU A 63 13.33 0.19 -5.48
C LEU A 63 13.43 -0.24 -4.02
N SER A 64 13.44 0.71 -3.09
CA SER A 64 13.51 0.42 -1.66
C SER A 64 12.26 -0.27 -1.11
N THR A 65 11.07 0.00 -1.68
CA THR A 65 9.84 -0.73 -1.37
C THR A 65 10.00 -2.22 -1.70
N LEU A 66 10.44 -2.53 -2.92
CA LEU A 66 10.58 -3.91 -3.38
C LEU A 66 11.65 -4.67 -2.58
N ILE A 67 12.83 -4.05 -2.41
CA ILE A 67 13.93 -4.63 -1.63
C ILE A 67 13.50 -4.83 -0.17
N GLY A 68 12.95 -3.79 0.45
CA GLY A 68 12.52 -3.82 1.85
C GLY A 68 11.42 -4.86 2.09
N ALA A 69 10.42 -4.91 1.21
CA ALA A 69 9.34 -5.89 1.32
C ALA A 69 9.85 -7.33 1.24
N ARG A 70 10.77 -7.58 0.30
CA ARG A 70 11.36 -8.90 0.08
C ARG A 70 12.26 -9.33 1.23
N LEU A 71 13.19 -8.46 1.64
CA LEU A 71 14.07 -8.74 2.79
C LEU A 71 13.27 -8.87 4.09
N GLY A 72 12.23 -8.06 4.28
CA GLY A 72 11.33 -8.22 5.40
C GLY A 72 10.67 -9.59 5.42
N HIS A 73 10.23 -10.10 4.26
CA HIS A 73 9.66 -11.44 4.21
C HIS A 73 10.68 -12.54 4.54
N VAL A 74 11.84 -12.45 3.89
CA VAL A 74 12.94 -13.42 4.02
C VAL A 74 13.44 -13.50 5.46
N ILE A 75 13.67 -12.36 6.11
CA ILE A 75 14.27 -12.32 7.44
C ILE A 75 13.27 -12.71 8.52
N PHE A 76 12.02 -12.23 8.43
CA PHE A 76 11.06 -12.36 9.53
C PHE A 76 10.15 -13.59 9.42
N TYR A 77 9.91 -14.13 8.23
CA TYR A 77 8.97 -15.25 8.05
C TYR A 77 9.65 -16.52 7.52
N ASP A 78 10.49 -16.43 6.47
CA ASP A 78 10.90 -17.61 5.69
C ASP A 78 12.42 -17.85 5.62
N TRP A 79 13.20 -17.39 6.60
CA TRP A 79 14.66 -17.53 6.58
C TRP A 79 15.12 -18.99 6.42
N ALA A 80 14.40 -19.92 7.06
CA ALA A 80 14.68 -21.35 7.01
C ALA A 80 14.72 -21.91 5.57
N TYR A 81 13.88 -21.35 4.69
CA TYR A 81 13.83 -21.69 3.27
C TYR A 81 14.91 -20.93 2.47
N TYR A 82 14.98 -19.61 2.63
CA TYR A 82 15.83 -18.74 1.79
C TYR A 82 17.32 -18.90 2.03
N GLN A 83 17.76 -19.35 3.22
CA GLN A 83 19.16 -19.65 3.48
C GLN A 83 19.73 -20.70 2.50
N ASN A 84 18.88 -21.57 1.95
CA ASN A 84 19.24 -22.58 0.95
C ASN A 84 18.91 -22.15 -0.50
N HIS A 85 18.28 -20.99 -0.68
CA HIS A 85 17.74 -20.50 -1.96
C HIS A 85 18.05 -19.01 -2.16
N LEU A 86 19.31 -18.60 -1.97
CA LEU A 86 19.72 -17.20 -1.95
C LEU A 86 19.37 -16.41 -3.23
N LEU A 87 19.41 -17.05 -4.40
CA LEU A 87 19.05 -16.39 -5.67
C LEU A 87 17.57 -15.97 -5.72
N GLU A 88 16.69 -16.73 -5.06
CA GLU A 88 15.26 -16.44 -5.01
C GLU A 88 14.98 -15.18 -4.18
N ILE A 89 15.89 -14.76 -3.30
CA ILE A 89 15.76 -13.48 -2.58
C ILE A 89 15.68 -12.31 -3.56
N PHE A 90 16.48 -12.33 -4.63
CA PHE A 90 16.63 -11.20 -5.55
C PHE A 90 15.86 -11.37 -6.87
N LEU A 91 15.50 -12.60 -7.23
CA LEU A 91 14.89 -12.92 -8.52
C LEU A 91 13.47 -13.47 -8.33
N PRO A 92 12.53 -13.14 -9.24
CA PRO A 92 11.14 -13.63 -9.21
C PRO A 92 11.03 -15.07 -9.73
N ILE A 93 11.83 -15.96 -9.14
CA ILE A 93 11.95 -17.36 -9.55
C ILE A 93 11.84 -18.28 -8.33
N GLU A 94 11.45 -19.52 -8.59
CA GLU A 94 11.39 -20.59 -7.59
C GLU A 94 12.17 -21.80 -8.12
N LYS A 95 12.97 -22.43 -7.27
CA LYS A 95 13.69 -23.66 -7.62
C LYS A 95 12.72 -24.84 -7.62
N SER A 96 12.61 -25.48 -8.77
CA SER A 96 11.87 -26.71 -9.00
C SER A 96 12.84 -27.88 -9.28
N THR A 97 12.31 -29.10 -9.37
CA THR A 97 13.07 -30.31 -9.74
C THR A 97 13.76 -30.19 -11.10
N ASN A 98 13.20 -29.39 -12.01
CA ASN A 98 13.70 -29.20 -13.38
C ASN A 98 14.48 -27.89 -13.58
N GLY A 99 14.93 -27.23 -12.51
CA GLY A 99 15.64 -25.93 -12.58
C GLY A 99 14.81 -24.80 -12.01
N TYR A 100 14.90 -23.59 -12.56
CA TYR A 100 14.16 -22.42 -12.08
C TYR A 100 12.91 -22.16 -12.91
N SER A 101 11.79 -21.88 -12.25
CA SER A 101 10.56 -21.41 -12.88
C SER A 101 10.30 -19.96 -12.49
N PHE A 102 9.77 -19.15 -13.42
CA PHE A 102 9.33 -17.80 -13.12
C PHE A 102 7.99 -17.85 -12.39
N THR A 103 7.95 -17.31 -11.17
CA THR A 103 6.75 -17.32 -10.30
C THR A 103 6.26 -15.92 -9.94
N GLY A 104 7.01 -14.89 -10.35
CA GLY A 104 6.79 -13.50 -9.95
C GLY A 104 7.42 -13.19 -8.58
N PHE A 105 7.42 -11.92 -8.18
CA PHE A 105 7.84 -11.54 -6.84
C PHE A 105 6.73 -11.89 -5.84
N ARG A 106 6.85 -13.07 -5.22
CA ARG A 106 6.01 -13.52 -4.10
C ARG A 106 6.72 -13.26 -2.78
N GLY A 107 6.04 -13.48 -1.65
CA GLY A 107 6.64 -13.33 -0.32
C GLY A 107 7.15 -11.90 -0.07
N LEU A 108 6.21 -10.98 0.16
CA LEU A 108 6.46 -9.57 0.39
C LEU A 108 5.85 -9.17 1.73
N ALA A 109 6.64 -8.55 2.61
CA ALA A 109 6.20 -8.10 3.93
C ALA A 109 5.95 -6.59 3.96
N SER A 110 4.80 -6.17 4.47
CA SER A 110 4.40 -4.76 4.54
C SER A 110 5.28 -3.92 5.48
N HIS A 111 5.69 -4.46 6.65
CA HIS A 111 6.64 -3.78 7.53
C HIS A 111 8.02 -3.61 6.89
N GLY A 112 8.43 -4.60 6.08
CA GLY A 112 9.68 -4.56 5.32
C GLY A 112 9.63 -3.44 4.28
N ALA A 113 8.50 -3.34 3.56
CA ALA A 113 8.25 -2.22 2.65
C ALA A 113 8.34 -0.87 3.37
N ALA A 114 7.70 -0.73 4.54
CA ALA A 114 7.72 0.51 5.31
C ALA A 114 9.13 0.94 5.73
N ILE A 115 9.93 0.00 6.26
CA ILE A 115 11.34 0.23 6.62
C ILE A 115 12.16 0.57 5.38
N GLY A 116 11.96 -0.17 4.29
CA GLY A 116 12.61 0.05 3.00
C GLY A 116 12.35 1.46 2.48
N ILE A 117 11.08 1.87 2.37
CA ILE A 117 10.67 3.19 1.92
C ILE A 117 11.32 4.29 2.77
N LEU A 118 11.25 4.19 4.10
CA LEU A 118 11.84 5.19 4.98
C LEU A 118 13.35 5.29 4.77
N THR A 119 14.03 4.14 4.65
CA THR A 119 15.47 4.08 4.35
C THR A 119 15.78 4.71 2.99
N GLY A 120 15.00 4.39 1.95
CA GLY A 120 15.16 4.95 0.61
C GLY A 120 14.99 6.47 0.58
N ILE A 121 14.03 7.00 1.33
CA ILE A 121 13.82 8.45 1.47
C ILE A 121 14.99 9.09 2.22
N ILE A 122 15.49 8.47 3.29
CA ILE A 122 16.66 8.96 4.04
C ILE A 122 17.90 9.00 3.13
N VAL A 123 18.14 7.94 2.35
CA VAL A 123 19.25 7.89 1.39
C VAL A 123 19.11 8.98 0.34
N TYR A 124 17.92 9.10 -0.29
CA TYR A 124 17.63 10.16 -1.25
C TYR A 124 17.89 11.56 -0.65
N GLN A 125 17.37 11.81 0.55
CA GLN A 125 17.52 13.11 1.22
C GLN A 125 18.99 13.41 1.55
N ASN A 126 19.77 12.41 1.97
CA ASN A 126 21.20 12.56 2.24
C ASN A 126 22.04 12.85 0.99
N ILE A 127 21.61 12.37 -0.19
CA ILE A 127 22.30 12.60 -1.47
C ILE A 127 21.99 13.99 -2.01
N TYR A 128 20.71 14.39 -2.08
CA TYR A 128 20.30 15.62 -2.78
C TYR A 128 20.16 16.85 -1.87
N LYS A 129 19.82 16.67 -0.58
CA LYS A 129 19.78 17.70 0.47
C LYS A 129 18.94 18.96 0.21
N GLU A 130 18.15 19.01 -0.85
CA GLU A 130 17.34 20.20 -1.22
C GLU A 130 16.23 20.52 -0.21
N LYS A 131 15.69 19.49 0.45
CA LYS A 131 14.64 19.60 1.47
C LYS A 131 14.95 18.71 2.66
N THR A 132 14.40 19.09 3.81
CA THR A 132 14.49 18.30 5.03
C THR A 132 13.67 17.01 4.90
N LEU A 133 14.06 15.98 5.64
CA LEU A 133 13.32 14.70 5.67
C LEU A 133 11.84 14.92 6.03
N LEU A 134 11.56 15.74 7.04
CA LEU A 134 10.19 16.05 7.45
C LEU A 134 9.39 16.76 6.37
N TRP A 135 10.00 17.66 5.60
CA TRP A 135 9.32 18.29 4.46
C TRP A 135 8.91 17.23 3.44
N ILE A 136 9.81 16.29 3.12
CA ILE A 136 9.52 15.22 2.16
C ILE A 136 8.36 14.35 2.68
N LEU A 137 8.44 13.91 3.94
CA LEU A 137 7.43 13.06 4.56
C LEU A 137 6.06 13.75 4.64
N ASP A 138 6.01 15.03 5.02
CA ASP A 138 4.77 15.82 5.08
C ASP A 138 4.05 15.87 3.73
N ARG A 139 4.78 16.03 2.62
CA ARG A 139 4.16 16.07 1.29
C ARG A 139 3.81 14.67 0.82
N LEU A 140 4.68 13.69 1.07
CA LEU A 140 4.51 12.31 0.63
C LEU A 140 3.31 11.63 1.31
N ILE A 141 2.94 12.04 2.52
CA ILE A 141 1.83 11.42 3.24
C ILE A 141 0.48 11.64 2.57
N ILE A 142 0.32 12.76 1.85
CA ILE A 142 -0.91 13.11 1.14
C ILE A 142 -1.24 12.05 0.07
N PRO A 143 -0.40 11.83 -0.97
CA PRO A 143 -0.66 10.76 -1.94
C PRO A 143 -0.58 9.36 -1.33
N THR A 144 0.23 9.15 -0.27
CA THR A 144 0.29 7.85 0.42
C THR A 144 -1.07 7.49 1.03
N THR A 145 -1.80 8.46 1.57
CA THR A 145 -3.16 8.25 2.11
C THR A 145 -4.13 7.80 1.02
N LEU A 146 -4.06 8.44 -0.16
CA LEU A 146 -4.86 8.02 -1.31
C LEU A 146 -4.51 6.59 -1.75
N GLY A 147 -3.21 6.30 -1.82
CA GLY A 147 -2.70 4.96 -2.13
C GLY A 147 -3.18 3.90 -1.12
N ALA A 148 -3.17 4.22 0.18
CA ALA A 148 -3.69 3.34 1.22
C ALA A 148 -5.16 2.97 0.99
N GLY A 149 -5.99 3.92 0.54
CA GLY A 149 -7.38 3.65 0.16
C GLY A 149 -7.50 2.68 -1.02
N PHE A 150 -6.70 2.86 -2.08
CA PHE A 150 -6.66 1.93 -3.21
C PHE A 150 -6.16 0.53 -2.79
N VAL A 151 -5.15 0.45 -1.93
CA VAL A 151 -4.66 -0.83 -1.41
C VAL A 151 -5.75 -1.55 -0.63
N ARG A 152 -6.56 -0.84 0.17
CA ARG A 152 -7.72 -1.43 0.87
C ARG A 152 -8.78 -1.97 -0.10
N ILE A 153 -9.03 -1.28 -1.21
CA ILE A 153 -9.87 -1.81 -2.30
C ILE A 153 -9.25 -3.09 -2.88
N GLY A 154 -7.93 -3.11 -3.10
CA GLY A 154 -7.22 -4.31 -3.52
C GLY A 154 -7.40 -5.47 -2.55
N ASN A 155 -7.27 -5.22 -1.24
CA ASN A 155 -7.51 -6.23 -0.21
C ASN A 155 -8.96 -6.74 -0.22
N PHE A 156 -9.93 -5.89 -0.54
CA PHE A 156 -11.32 -6.31 -0.71
C PHE A 156 -11.47 -7.30 -1.87
N PHE A 157 -10.89 -7.03 -3.05
CA PHE A 157 -10.88 -7.96 -4.18
C PHE A 157 -10.16 -9.28 -3.86
N ASN A 158 -9.03 -9.22 -3.17
CA ASN A 158 -8.32 -10.42 -2.71
C ASN A 158 -9.03 -11.15 -1.57
N SER A 159 -10.10 -10.57 -1.01
CA SER A 159 -10.74 -11.06 0.20
C SER A 159 -9.70 -11.25 1.32
N GLU A 160 -8.99 -10.19 1.71
CA GLU A 160 -7.97 -10.20 2.76
C GLU A 160 -8.26 -9.13 3.80
N ILE A 161 -7.90 -9.35 5.07
CA ILE A 161 -8.08 -8.37 6.16
C ILE A 161 -9.57 -7.99 6.32
N VAL A 162 -10.43 -9.00 6.44
CA VAL A 162 -11.89 -8.85 6.61
C VAL A 162 -12.24 -8.50 8.06
N GLY A 163 -13.37 -7.80 8.28
CA GLY A 163 -13.87 -7.45 9.62
C GLY A 163 -14.53 -8.62 10.34
N LYS A 164 -15.09 -8.37 11.53
CA LYS A 164 -15.77 -9.43 12.31
C LYS A 164 -17.10 -9.82 11.67
N TYR A 165 -17.66 -10.94 12.15
CA TYR A 165 -18.99 -11.37 11.77
C TYR A 165 -20.04 -10.37 12.24
N THR A 166 -21.01 -10.08 11.38
CA THR A 166 -22.07 -9.10 11.69
C THR A 166 -23.16 -9.65 12.60
N GLY A 167 -23.22 -10.98 12.77
CA GLY A 167 -24.24 -11.68 13.55
C GLY A 167 -25.65 -11.65 12.93
N ASN A 168 -25.80 -11.15 11.71
CA ASN A 168 -27.07 -11.07 10.98
C ASN A 168 -26.84 -11.18 9.45
N ASN A 169 -27.89 -10.96 8.65
CA ASN A 169 -27.81 -11.08 7.18
C ASN A 169 -27.24 -9.84 6.45
N PHE A 170 -26.66 -8.88 7.17
CA PHE A 170 -26.01 -7.71 6.59
C PHE A 170 -24.51 -7.95 6.44
N GLY A 171 -23.93 -7.52 5.31
CA GLY A 171 -22.49 -7.54 5.08
C GLY A 171 -22.07 -8.36 3.86
N VAL A 172 -20.81 -8.78 3.86
CA VAL A 172 -20.18 -9.48 2.74
C VAL A 172 -19.77 -10.89 3.15
N ILE A 173 -20.16 -11.88 2.36
CA ILE A 173 -19.71 -13.27 2.50
C ILE A 173 -18.53 -13.46 1.56
N PHE A 174 -17.33 -13.56 2.12
CA PHE A 174 -16.07 -13.72 1.38
C PHE A 174 -15.83 -15.20 1.03
N VAL A 175 -16.53 -15.70 0.01
CA VAL A 175 -16.51 -17.13 -0.37
C VAL A 175 -15.10 -17.61 -0.74
N ASN A 176 -14.30 -16.76 -1.40
CA ASN A 176 -12.89 -17.05 -1.72
C ASN A 176 -12.00 -17.31 -0.49
N ARG A 177 -12.43 -16.90 0.71
CA ARG A 177 -11.76 -17.22 1.98
C ARG A 177 -12.35 -18.44 2.70
N GLY A 178 -13.38 -19.07 2.14
CA GLY A 178 -14.15 -20.14 2.79
C GLY A 178 -15.18 -19.63 3.81
N GLU A 179 -15.52 -18.34 3.79
CA GLU A 179 -16.51 -17.77 4.70
C GLU A 179 -17.94 -18.12 4.26
N THR A 180 -18.79 -18.54 5.20
CA THR A 180 -20.20 -18.87 4.95
C THR A 180 -21.18 -17.87 5.55
N MET A 181 -20.69 -17.00 6.45
CA MET A 181 -21.48 -16.01 7.17
C MET A 181 -21.03 -14.58 6.84
N PRO A 182 -21.94 -13.59 6.85
CA PRO A 182 -21.59 -12.22 6.53
C PRO A 182 -20.62 -11.60 7.54
N ARG A 183 -19.64 -10.87 7.01
CA ARG A 183 -18.69 -10.05 7.76
C ARG A 183 -18.82 -8.58 7.39
N HIS A 184 -18.39 -7.73 8.30
CA HIS A 184 -18.17 -6.33 7.99
C HIS A 184 -17.07 -6.21 6.91
N PRO A 185 -17.32 -5.53 5.78
CA PRO A 185 -16.28 -5.24 4.79
C PRO A 185 -15.37 -4.12 5.30
N ALA A 186 -14.63 -4.39 6.38
CA ALA A 186 -13.74 -3.44 7.06
C ALA A 186 -12.79 -2.73 6.08
N GLN A 187 -12.31 -3.43 5.04
CA GLN A 187 -11.47 -2.84 4.02
C GLN A 187 -12.13 -1.67 3.30
N LEU A 188 -13.43 -1.77 2.98
CA LEU A 188 -14.17 -0.67 2.34
C LEU A 188 -14.41 0.48 3.31
N TYR A 189 -14.68 0.19 4.59
CA TYR A 189 -14.80 1.21 5.62
C TYR A 189 -13.49 2.00 5.76
N GLU A 190 -12.35 1.29 5.83
CA GLU A 190 -11.02 1.89 5.85
C GLU A 190 -10.74 2.70 4.59
N ALA A 191 -11.05 2.17 3.40
CA ALA A 191 -10.82 2.87 2.13
C ALA A 191 -11.55 4.21 2.11
N ILE A 192 -12.82 4.24 2.52
CA ILE A 192 -13.62 5.47 2.61
C ILE A 192 -12.98 6.45 3.59
N CYS A 193 -12.63 6.00 4.81
CA CYS A 193 -11.96 6.85 5.79
C CYS A 193 -10.64 7.43 5.27
N TYR A 194 -9.88 6.66 4.48
CA TYR A 194 -8.62 7.11 3.89
C TYR A 194 -8.81 8.09 2.74
N PHE A 195 -9.84 7.94 1.92
CA PHE A 195 -10.18 8.94 0.92
C PHE A 195 -10.65 10.26 1.55
N ILE A 196 -11.41 10.19 2.64
CA ILE A 196 -11.78 11.37 3.43
C ILE A 196 -10.52 12.01 4.04
N LEU A 197 -9.64 11.22 4.66
CA LEU A 197 -8.38 11.71 5.22
C LEU A 197 -7.49 12.35 4.15
N PHE A 198 -7.42 11.77 2.96
CA PHE A 198 -6.70 12.34 1.81
C PHE A 198 -7.25 13.73 1.44
N PHE A 199 -8.58 13.87 1.39
CA PHE A 199 -9.22 15.15 1.12
C PHE A 199 -8.88 16.18 2.21
N ILE A 200 -8.98 15.79 3.49
CA ILE A 200 -8.64 16.64 4.65
C ILE A 200 -7.18 17.10 4.56
N LEU A 201 -6.24 16.17 4.38
CA LEU A 201 -4.81 16.47 4.25
C LEU A 201 -4.52 17.40 3.06
N THR A 202 -5.26 17.24 1.96
CA THR A 202 -5.15 18.14 0.79
C THR A 202 -5.65 19.56 1.13
N GLN A 203 -6.69 19.70 1.95
CA GLN A 203 -7.14 21.03 2.43
C GLN A 203 -6.13 21.63 3.41
N ILE A 204 -5.60 20.85 4.35
CA ILE A 204 -4.55 21.29 5.29
C ILE A 204 -3.32 21.76 4.50
N TYR A 205 -2.89 21.04 3.46
CA TYR A 205 -1.80 21.44 2.58
C TYR A 205 -2.05 22.78 1.86
N ARG A 206 -3.31 23.17 1.63
CA ARG A 206 -3.66 24.47 1.02
C ARG A 206 -3.67 25.62 2.02
N SER A 207 -3.66 25.34 3.32
CA SER A 207 -3.62 26.31 4.41
C SER A 207 -2.19 26.67 4.85
N GLU A 208 -2.08 27.56 5.82
CA GLU A 208 -0.81 27.94 6.48
C GLU A 208 -0.11 26.76 7.19
N PHE A 209 -0.86 25.74 7.61
CA PHE A 209 -0.32 24.57 8.31
C PHE A 209 0.66 23.76 7.47
N LYS A 210 0.64 23.87 6.13
CA LYS A 210 1.63 23.22 5.25
C LYS A 210 3.08 23.62 5.53
N ASN A 211 3.27 24.80 6.15
CA ASN A 211 4.58 25.36 6.46
C ASN A 211 5.09 24.91 7.85
N LYS A 212 4.23 24.30 8.66
CA LYS A 212 4.61 23.74 9.97
C LYS A 212 5.22 22.36 9.75
N SER A 213 6.53 22.25 9.91
CA SER A 213 7.26 21.00 9.66
C SER A 213 6.74 19.87 10.56
N GLY A 214 6.45 18.72 9.96
CA GLY A 214 5.94 17.52 10.62
C GLY A 214 4.44 17.55 10.89
N PHE A 215 3.73 18.65 10.60
CA PHE A 215 2.30 18.76 10.94
C PHE A 215 1.44 17.79 10.12
N LEU A 216 1.67 17.70 8.81
CA LEU A 216 0.89 16.81 7.93
C LEU A 216 1.17 15.35 8.28
N LEU A 217 2.43 14.99 8.51
CA LEU A 217 2.82 13.66 8.95
C LEU A 217 2.19 13.30 10.30
N GLY A 218 2.29 14.19 11.30
CA GLY A 218 1.73 13.96 12.63
C GLY A 218 0.21 13.81 12.61
N PHE A 219 -0.49 14.69 11.87
CA PHE A 219 -1.93 14.61 11.68
C PHE A 219 -2.32 13.29 11.01
N PHE A 220 -1.63 12.92 9.93
CA PHE A 220 -1.85 11.63 9.27
C PHE A 220 -1.67 10.47 10.24
N MET A 221 -0.57 10.40 10.98
CA MET A 221 -0.29 9.29 11.90
C MET A 221 -1.39 9.18 12.95
N LEU A 222 -1.74 10.28 13.60
CA LEU A 222 -2.80 10.31 14.61
C LEU A 222 -4.14 9.82 14.03
N THR A 223 -4.57 10.37 12.89
CA THR A 223 -5.87 10.03 12.31
C THR A 223 -5.90 8.63 11.72
N LEU A 224 -4.87 8.21 11.00
CA LEU A 224 -4.76 6.86 10.42
C LEU A 224 -4.83 5.78 11.52
N PHE A 225 -4.05 5.93 12.59
CA PHE A 225 -4.06 4.95 13.68
C PHE A 225 -5.35 5.00 14.50
N SER A 226 -6.00 6.16 14.60
CA SER A 226 -7.33 6.26 15.21
C SER A 226 -8.39 5.52 14.37
N ILE A 227 -8.40 5.69 13.05
CA ILE A 227 -9.26 4.95 12.13
C ILE A 227 -9.03 3.44 12.28
N ARG A 228 -7.76 3.02 12.28
CA ARG A 228 -7.37 1.61 12.48
C ARG A 228 -7.93 1.03 13.76
N PHE A 229 -7.70 1.73 14.86
CA PHE A 229 -8.16 1.31 16.17
C PHE A 229 -9.69 1.14 16.19
N LEU A 230 -10.44 2.11 15.66
CA LEU A 230 -11.91 2.05 15.64
C LEU A 230 -12.43 0.89 14.77
N ILE A 231 -11.85 0.67 13.61
CA ILE A 231 -12.31 -0.38 12.68
C ILE A 231 -11.95 -1.78 13.17
N GLU A 232 -10.89 -1.95 13.97
CA GLU A 232 -10.53 -3.25 14.59
C GLU A 232 -11.65 -3.80 15.49
N PHE A 233 -12.52 -2.93 16.02
CA PHE A 233 -13.66 -3.35 16.83
C PHE A 233 -14.90 -3.73 16.02
N ILE A 234 -14.88 -3.53 14.70
CA ILE A 234 -15.95 -3.84 13.75
C ILE A 234 -15.68 -5.15 13.01
#